data_AF-A0AAN5CPF1-F1
#
_entry.id   AF-A0AAN5CPF1-F1
#
_cell.length_a   1.000
_cell.length_b   1.000
_cell.length_c   1.000
_cell.angle_alpha   90.00
_cell.angle_beta   90.00
_cell.angle_gamma   90.00
#
_symmetry.space_group_name_H-M   'P 1'
#
loop_
_entity.id
_entity.type
_entity.pdbx_description
1 polymer ?
#
loop_
_entity_poly.entity_id
_entity_poly.type
_entity_poly.pdbx_seq_one_letter_code
_entity_poly.pdbx_strand_id
1 'polypeptide(L)'
;MPNPPPKEDTWAFQPIGSPFPEAPVKALGEQNQYVALWYKNGKPIHGRSWNNQGVVECSFPYPLGKAELTGVKDLGGQIQILQYKGDHNSLGYWYEWIKYSDRFEKAEERQLLRCGDSLPIMWKRPGGNLMGYLDNKTEKAYFSHDKTMTTFEGSQLNDMMIVVRNLKGGPPFCECASCPKPPPPPPTPAPGPPPPRVMLNEWMDVRVGDPWPTRSLVKALDKSLDTAAGQNPDQYVALWYIAGEPVMGRAWNEGGKVGWERREEGGNPLRSPLASDGSRGSIRETWIYPVAGQCESRKGGNRGLTLLSAE
;
A
#
# COMPACT_ATOMS: atom_id res chain seq x y z
N MET A 1 -13.26 24.33 -4.03
CA MET A 1 -14.57 24.08 -4.69
C MET A 1 -15.19 22.83 -4.06
N PRO A 2 -16.51 22.61 -4.12
CA PRO A 2 -17.07 21.31 -3.76
C PRO A 2 -16.56 20.22 -4.71
N ASN A 3 -16.45 18.99 -4.22
CA ASN A 3 -16.11 17.82 -5.03
C ASN A 3 -17.20 17.55 -6.09
N PRO A 4 -16.87 16.95 -7.25
CA PRO A 4 -17.90 16.48 -8.17
C PRO A 4 -18.74 15.35 -7.53
N PRO A 5 -19.90 14.98 -8.12
CA PRO A 5 -20.67 13.83 -7.67
C PRO A 5 -19.80 12.57 -7.57
N PRO A 6 -19.84 11.82 -6.45
CA PRO A 6 -18.95 10.69 -6.25
C PRO A 6 -19.27 9.55 -7.21
N LYS A 7 -18.24 9.10 -7.94
CA LYS A 7 -18.27 7.86 -8.74
C LYS A 7 -18.27 6.64 -7.82
N GLU A 8 -18.60 5.48 -8.36
CA GLU A 8 -18.53 4.22 -7.62
C GLU A 8 -17.10 3.71 -7.42
N ASP A 9 -16.96 2.84 -6.43
CA ASP A 9 -15.71 2.16 -6.11
C ASP A 9 -15.26 1.24 -7.25
N THR A 10 -13.98 1.33 -7.63
CA THR A 10 -13.43 0.54 -8.74
C THR A 10 -12.76 -0.72 -8.22
N TRP A 11 -13.29 -1.88 -8.64
CA TRP A 11 -12.82 -3.20 -8.25
C TRP A 11 -12.25 -3.95 -9.47
N ALA A 12 -10.93 -3.90 -9.65
CA ALA A 12 -10.26 -4.54 -10.78
C ALA A 12 -10.23 -6.06 -10.62
N PHE A 13 -10.79 -6.78 -11.60
CA PHE A 13 -10.59 -8.23 -11.72
C PHE A 13 -9.11 -8.54 -11.93
N GLN A 14 -8.62 -9.49 -11.14
CA GLN A 14 -7.22 -9.77 -11.01
C GLN A 14 -6.99 -11.27 -10.84
N PRO A 15 -6.35 -11.95 -11.82
CA PRO A 15 -5.93 -13.33 -11.66
C PRO A 15 -4.92 -13.48 -10.52
N ILE A 16 -5.09 -14.52 -9.71
CA ILE A 16 -4.14 -14.90 -8.66
C ILE A 16 -2.86 -15.42 -9.36
N GLY A 17 -1.69 -15.04 -8.87
CA GLY A 17 -0.41 -15.34 -9.53
C GLY A 17 -0.09 -14.46 -10.74
N SER A 18 -0.83 -13.38 -10.97
CA SER A 18 -0.47 -12.31 -11.94
C SER A 18 -0.09 -11.00 -11.22
N PRO A 19 0.63 -10.06 -11.86
CA PRO A 19 0.95 -8.75 -11.28
C PRO A 19 -0.31 -7.96 -10.93
N PHE A 20 -0.24 -7.11 -9.89
CA PHE A 20 -1.36 -6.29 -9.44
C PHE A 20 -1.85 -5.29 -10.51
N PRO A 21 -3.11 -4.83 -10.41
CA PRO A 21 -3.61 -3.75 -11.24
C PRO A 21 -3.02 -2.40 -10.78
N GLU A 22 -3.30 -1.33 -11.51
CA GLU A 22 -2.77 0.01 -11.21
C GLU A 22 -3.42 0.62 -9.96
N ALA A 23 -2.67 1.45 -9.22
CA ALA A 23 -3.14 2.16 -8.03
C ALA A 23 -3.98 1.30 -7.04
N PRO A 24 -3.48 0.12 -6.61
CA PRO A 24 -4.17 -0.73 -5.66
C PRO A 24 -4.20 -0.07 -4.28
N VAL A 25 -5.29 -0.21 -3.54
CA VAL A 25 -5.43 0.44 -2.22
C VAL A 25 -4.77 -0.41 -1.13
N LYS A 26 -3.68 0.08 -0.56
CA LYS A 26 -3.00 -0.50 0.62
C LYS A 26 -3.84 -0.36 1.89
N ALA A 27 -3.65 -1.30 2.81
CA ALA A 27 -4.14 -1.21 4.18
C ALA A 27 -3.34 -0.18 4.98
N LEU A 28 -3.98 0.54 5.92
CA LEU A 28 -3.36 1.65 6.62
C LEU A 28 -2.13 1.23 7.43
N GLY A 29 -0.96 1.75 7.07
CA GLY A 29 0.30 1.48 7.77
C GLY A 29 0.93 0.12 7.44
N GLU A 30 0.38 -0.61 6.47
CA GLU A 30 0.91 -1.89 6.01
C GLU A 30 1.74 -1.71 4.73
N GLN A 31 2.95 -2.29 4.71
CA GLN A 31 3.84 -2.20 3.55
C GLN A 31 3.30 -2.98 2.35
N ASN A 32 2.86 -4.22 2.59
CA ASN A 32 2.57 -5.21 1.57
C ASN A 32 1.20 -5.89 1.78
N GLN A 33 0.18 -5.11 2.13
CA GLN A 33 -1.18 -5.61 2.37
C GLN A 33 -2.18 -4.70 1.68
N TYR A 34 -3.06 -5.26 0.84
CA TYR A 34 -3.98 -4.50 -0.02
C TYR A 34 -5.41 -5.03 0.10
N VAL A 35 -6.39 -4.13 -0.05
CA VAL A 35 -7.82 -4.45 0.07
C VAL A 35 -8.27 -5.31 -1.11
N ALA A 36 -8.77 -6.51 -0.80
CA ALA A 36 -9.23 -7.48 -1.79
C ALA A 36 -10.68 -7.91 -1.54
N LEU A 37 -11.35 -8.33 -2.61
CA LEU A 37 -12.74 -8.77 -2.64
C LEU A 37 -12.86 -10.07 -3.43
N TRP A 38 -13.67 -10.99 -2.93
CA TRP A 38 -13.99 -12.27 -3.56
C TRP A 38 -15.50 -12.53 -3.47
N TYR A 39 -16.03 -13.36 -4.37
CA TYR A 39 -17.44 -13.74 -4.39
C TYR A 39 -17.60 -15.25 -4.30
N LYS A 40 -18.41 -15.71 -3.34
CA LYS A 40 -18.84 -17.11 -3.25
C LYS A 40 -20.36 -17.19 -3.31
N ASN A 41 -20.88 -17.87 -4.34
CA ASN A 41 -22.32 -18.05 -4.55
C ASN A 41 -23.10 -16.71 -4.53
N GLY A 42 -22.55 -15.68 -5.18
CA GLY A 42 -23.12 -14.33 -5.22
C GLY A 42 -22.91 -13.48 -3.95
N LYS A 43 -22.33 -14.03 -2.87
CA LYS A 43 -22.02 -13.27 -1.66
C LYS A 43 -20.61 -12.66 -1.73
N PRO A 44 -20.48 -11.32 -1.58
CA PRO A 44 -19.18 -10.65 -1.46
C PRO A 44 -18.53 -10.95 -0.11
N ILE A 45 -17.21 -11.16 -0.13
CA ILE A 45 -16.36 -11.42 1.03
C ILE A 45 -15.08 -10.60 0.82
N HIS A 46 -14.84 -9.59 1.67
CA HIS A 46 -13.54 -8.92 1.67
C HIS A 46 -12.47 -9.78 2.34
N GLY A 47 -11.23 -9.50 1.99
CA GLY A 47 -10.04 -10.15 2.53
C GLY A 47 -8.81 -9.31 2.21
N ARG A 48 -7.66 -9.96 2.09
CA ARG A 48 -6.40 -9.30 1.79
C ARG A 48 -5.69 -9.93 0.60
N SER A 49 -4.87 -9.12 -0.04
CA SER A 49 -3.84 -9.56 -0.97
C SER A 49 -2.48 -9.00 -0.58
N TRP A 50 -1.41 -9.64 -1.04
CA TRP A 50 -0.03 -9.19 -0.88
C TRP A 50 0.79 -9.52 -2.14
N ASN A 51 1.91 -8.83 -2.31
CA ASN A 51 2.91 -9.12 -3.31
C ASN A 51 3.80 -10.27 -2.82
N ASN A 52 3.90 -11.35 -3.59
CA ASN A 52 5.00 -12.29 -3.49
C ASN A 52 5.56 -12.51 -4.90
N GLN A 53 6.88 -12.38 -5.08
CA GLN A 53 7.58 -12.52 -6.35
C GLN A 53 7.05 -11.64 -7.49
N GLY A 54 6.47 -10.48 -7.17
CA GLY A 54 5.88 -9.53 -8.12
C GLY A 54 4.40 -9.80 -8.45
N VAL A 55 3.82 -10.91 -7.96
CA VAL A 55 2.47 -11.37 -8.29
C VAL A 55 1.52 -11.32 -7.09
N VAL A 56 0.22 -11.43 -7.38
CA VAL A 56 -0.88 -11.43 -6.39
C VAL A 56 -0.97 -12.78 -5.70
N GLU A 57 -0.72 -12.78 -4.40
CA GLU A 57 -1.25 -13.78 -3.47
C GLU A 57 -2.35 -13.16 -2.60
N CYS A 58 -3.20 -13.99 -1.99
CA CYS A 58 -4.37 -13.52 -1.25
C CYS A 58 -4.87 -14.51 -0.20
N SER A 59 -5.68 -13.98 0.73
CA SER A 59 -6.33 -14.75 1.80
C SER A 59 -7.71 -14.18 2.11
N PHE A 60 -8.70 -15.08 2.18
CA PHE A 60 -10.08 -14.78 2.53
C PHE A 60 -10.58 -15.72 3.63
N PRO A 61 -11.31 -15.22 4.65
CA PRO A 61 -11.99 -16.07 5.61
C PRO A 61 -13.29 -16.62 5.02
N TYR A 62 -13.53 -17.93 5.16
CA TYR A 62 -14.74 -18.59 4.68
C TYR A 62 -15.55 -19.20 5.84
N PRO A 63 -16.50 -18.45 6.45
CA PRO A 63 -17.13 -18.82 7.72
C PRO A 63 -17.78 -20.21 7.75
N LEU A 64 -18.41 -20.62 6.65
CA LEU A 64 -19.07 -21.93 6.54
C LEU A 64 -18.10 -23.12 6.70
N GLY A 65 -16.84 -22.95 6.30
CA GLY A 65 -15.80 -23.96 6.48
C GLY A 65 -14.89 -23.72 7.70
N LYS A 66 -15.06 -22.60 8.42
CA LYS A 66 -14.12 -22.09 9.44
C LYS A 66 -12.64 -22.06 8.98
N ALA A 67 -12.44 -21.87 7.68
CA ALA A 67 -11.14 -21.97 7.02
C ALA A 67 -10.66 -20.63 6.46
N GLU A 68 -9.34 -20.52 6.30
CA GLU A 68 -8.68 -19.56 5.41
C GLU A 68 -8.59 -20.15 4.00
N LEU A 69 -8.98 -19.38 2.99
CA LEU A 69 -8.85 -19.74 1.57
C LEU A 69 -7.80 -18.84 0.91
N THR A 70 -6.74 -19.46 0.40
CA THR A 70 -5.66 -18.79 -0.37
C THR A 70 -5.47 -19.40 -1.76
N GLY A 71 -5.98 -20.61 -1.99
CA GLY A 71 -5.72 -21.40 -3.18
C GLY A 71 -6.47 -20.90 -4.42
N VAL A 72 -5.76 -20.83 -5.54
CA VAL A 72 -6.30 -20.53 -6.89
C VAL A 72 -7.55 -21.38 -7.20
N LYS A 73 -7.53 -22.67 -6.82
CA LYS A 73 -8.65 -23.61 -7.02
C LYS A 73 -9.87 -23.28 -6.16
N ASP A 74 -9.68 -22.94 -4.90
CA ASP A 74 -10.78 -22.69 -3.94
C ASP A 74 -11.48 -21.36 -4.21
N LEU A 75 -10.69 -20.38 -4.65
CA LEU A 75 -11.12 -19.02 -4.97
C LEU A 75 -11.63 -18.85 -6.42
N GLY A 76 -11.39 -19.82 -7.30
CA GLY A 76 -11.89 -19.78 -8.69
C GLY A 76 -11.02 -18.96 -9.65
N GLY A 77 -9.70 -18.91 -9.41
CA GLY A 77 -8.70 -18.35 -10.33
C GLY A 77 -8.49 -16.84 -10.25
N GLN A 78 -9.50 -16.07 -9.90
CA GLN A 78 -9.47 -14.60 -9.88
C GLN A 78 -10.17 -14.02 -8.67
N ILE A 79 -9.69 -12.85 -8.25
CA ILE A 79 -10.26 -12.01 -7.20
C ILE A 79 -10.45 -10.59 -7.75
N GLN A 80 -10.92 -9.67 -6.91
CA GLN A 80 -10.91 -8.25 -7.22
C GLN A 80 -10.04 -7.48 -6.23
N ILE A 81 -9.30 -6.49 -6.73
CA ILE A 81 -8.48 -5.57 -5.92
C ILE A 81 -9.11 -4.17 -6.01
N LEU A 82 -9.21 -3.50 -4.86
CA LEU A 82 -9.69 -2.11 -4.80
C LEU A 82 -8.68 -1.18 -5.47
N GLN A 83 -9.15 -0.33 -6.38
CA GLN A 83 -8.33 0.69 -7.06
C GLN A 83 -8.75 2.10 -6.66
N TYR A 84 -7.75 2.98 -6.57
CA TYR A 84 -7.97 4.43 -6.46
C TYR A 84 -7.18 5.17 -7.55
N LYS A 85 -7.67 5.08 -8.80
CA LYS A 85 -7.03 5.70 -9.97
C LYS A 85 -7.59 7.11 -10.20
N GLY A 86 -6.94 8.10 -9.60
CA GLY A 86 -7.30 9.52 -9.73
C GLY A 86 -7.16 10.26 -8.40
N ASP A 87 -8.06 11.20 -8.16
CA ASP A 87 -8.11 12.03 -6.97
C ASP A 87 -9.57 12.45 -6.65
N HIS A 88 -9.77 13.18 -5.56
CA HIS A 88 -11.10 13.66 -5.17
C HIS A 88 -11.72 14.63 -6.19
N ASN A 89 -10.91 15.35 -6.97
CA ASN A 89 -11.40 16.23 -8.05
C ASN A 89 -11.93 15.47 -9.26
N SER A 90 -11.47 14.24 -9.48
CA SER A 90 -11.82 13.41 -10.64
C SER A 90 -12.75 12.24 -10.29
N LEU A 91 -12.81 11.83 -9.02
CA LEU A 91 -13.63 10.74 -8.50
C LEU A 91 -14.79 11.21 -7.61
N GLY A 92 -14.71 12.42 -7.02
CA GLY A 92 -15.69 12.96 -6.09
C GLY A 92 -15.52 12.50 -4.63
N TYR A 93 -14.59 11.59 -4.37
CA TYR A 93 -14.28 11.07 -3.04
C TYR A 93 -12.79 10.73 -2.91
N TRP A 94 -12.32 10.52 -1.68
CA TRP A 94 -11.04 9.88 -1.36
C TRP A 94 -11.23 8.82 -0.26
N TYR A 95 -10.35 7.82 -0.18
CA TYR A 95 -10.44 6.78 0.86
C TYR A 95 -9.79 7.24 2.17
N GLU A 96 -10.60 7.28 3.23
CA GLU A 96 -10.19 7.59 4.59
C GLU A 96 -10.30 6.33 5.45
N TRP A 97 -9.30 6.06 6.29
CA TRP A 97 -9.35 4.99 7.28
C TRP A 97 -9.74 5.57 8.64
N ILE A 98 -10.90 5.16 9.16
CA ILE A 98 -11.44 5.60 10.46
C ILE A 98 -11.63 4.41 11.40
N LYS A 99 -11.78 4.65 12.71
CA LYS A 99 -12.18 3.57 13.62
C LYS A 99 -13.62 3.13 13.35
N TYR A 100 -13.93 1.87 13.64
CA TYR A 100 -15.29 1.35 13.54
C TYR A 100 -16.27 2.05 14.51
N SER A 101 -15.79 2.51 15.68
CA SER A 101 -16.58 3.35 16.59
C SER A 101 -17.11 4.62 15.91
N ASP A 102 -16.30 5.22 15.04
CA ASP A 102 -16.50 6.57 14.49
C ASP A 102 -17.37 6.52 13.21
N ARG A 103 -17.91 5.34 12.86
CA ARG A 103 -18.66 5.08 11.61
C ARG A 103 -19.95 5.88 11.44
N PHE A 104 -20.48 6.44 12.52
CA PHE A 104 -21.64 7.33 12.52
C PHE A 104 -21.24 8.82 12.53
N GLU A 105 -19.99 9.15 12.80
CA GLU A 105 -19.50 10.52 12.77
C GLU A 105 -19.36 11.02 11.33
N LYS A 106 -19.94 12.19 11.06
CA LYS A 106 -19.94 12.81 9.72
C LYS A 106 -20.57 11.90 8.65
N ALA A 107 -21.64 11.18 9.00
CA ALA A 107 -22.37 10.31 8.06
C ALA A 107 -22.95 11.03 6.82
N GLU A 108 -23.09 12.37 6.87
CA GLU A 108 -23.44 13.20 5.71
C GLU A 108 -22.25 13.51 4.79
N GLU A 109 -21.02 13.26 5.24
CA GLU A 109 -19.76 13.58 4.54
C GLU A 109 -18.97 12.31 4.18
N ARG A 110 -19.30 11.17 4.79
CA ARG A 110 -18.62 9.88 4.66
C ARG A 110 -19.60 8.78 4.29
N GLN A 111 -19.22 7.94 3.33
CA GLN A 111 -19.95 6.71 2.98
C GLN A 111 -19.10 5.49 3.32
N LEU A 112 -19.70 4.47 3.93
CA LEU A 112 -19.03 3.20 4.22
C LEU A 112 -18.64 2.50 2.91
N LEU A 113 -17.36 2.13 2.75
CA LEU A 113 -16.97 1.24 1.66
C LEU A 113 -17.55 -0.15 1.92
N ARG A 114 -18.40 -0.64 1.02
CA ARG A 114 -19.08 -1.93 1.17
C ARG A 114 -19.38 -2.57 -0.19
N CYS A 115 -19.46 -3.89 -0.20
CA CYS A 115 -20.07 -4.66 -1.28
C CYS A 115 -21.12 -5.58 -0.63
N GLY A 116 -22.39 -5.46 -1.03
CA GLY A 116 -23.49 -6.12 -0.32
C GLY A 116 -23.47 -5.77 1.17
N ASP A 117 -23.40 -6.77 2.03
CA ASP A 117 -23.27 -6.62 3.49
C ASP A 117 -21.82 -6.73 3.99
N SER A 118 -20.83 -6.91 3.11
CA SER A 118 -19.42 -7.05 3.48
C SER A 118 -18.71 -5.70 3.44
N LEU A 119 -17.99 -5.36 4.53
CA LEU A 119 -17.11 -4.19 4.63
C LEU A 119 -15.66 -4.64 4.90
N PRO A 120 -14.64 -4.01 4.30
CA PRO A 120 -13.25 -4.26 4.67
C PRO A 120 -12.96 -3.68 6.08
N ILE A 121 -12.35 -4.48 6.94
CA ILE A 121 -11.99 -4.10 8.31
C ILE A 121 -10.58 -4.59 8.64
N MET A 122 -9.83 -3.80 9.42
CA MET A 122 -8.45 -4.07 9.79
C MET A 122 -8.31 -4.19 11.32
N TRP A 123 -7.89 -5.37 11.77
CA TRP A 123 -7.52 -5.60 13.15
C TRP A 123 -6.07 -5.19 13.38
N LYS A 124 -5.86 -4.16 14.22
CA LYS A 124 -4.53 -3.77 14.70
C LYS A 124 -4.09 -4.69 15.84
N ARG A 125 -2.92 -5.30 15.72
CA ARG A 125 -2.38 -6.27 16.70
C ARG A 125 -0.84 -6.22 16.76
N PRO A 126 -0.20 -6.64 17.86
CA PRO A 126 1.26 -6.63 17.99
C PRO A 126 2.02 -7.45 16.93
N GLY A 127 1.39 -8.51 16.40
CA GLY A 127 1.95 -9.39 15.36
C GLY A 127 1.61 -8.96 13.92
N GLY A 128 1.67 -7.66 13.62
CA GLY A 128 1.31 -7.06 12.32
C GLY A 128 -0.20 -6.97 12.08
N ASN A 129 -0.68 -5.92 11.42
CA ASN A 129 -2.12 -5.71 11.27
C ASN A 129 -2.71 -6.74 10.30
N LEU A 130 -3.99 -7.08 10.48
CA LEU A 130 -4.65 -8.12 9.69
C LEU A 130 -5.96 -7.59 9.09
N MET A 131 -6.02 -7.58 7.76
CA MET A 131 -7.23 -7.28 7.00
C MET A 131 -8.15 -8.50 6.93
N GLY A 132 -9.44 -8.23 7.06
CA GLY A 132 -10.54 -9.17 6.94
C GLY A 132 -11.82 -8.46 6.50
N TYR A 133 -12.98 -8.99 6.88
CA TYR A 133 -14.27 -8.35 6.60
C TYR A 133 -15.22 -8.35 7.79
N LEU A 134 -16.07 -7.34 7.85
CA LEU A 134 -17.23 -7.25 8.73
C LEU A 134 -18.50 -7.59 7.94
N ASP A 135 -19.34 -8.46 8.49
CA ASP A 135 -20.72 -8.66 8.03
C ASP A 135 -21.66 -7.66 8.71
N ASN A 136 -22.18 -6.71 7.94
CA ASN A 136 -23.07 -5.64 8.40
C ASN A 136 -24.45 -6.13 8.89
N LYS A 137 -24.82 -7.38 8.64
CA LYS A 137 -26.07 -7.97 9.16
C LYS A 137 -25.90 -8.62 10.53
N THR A 138 -24.73 -9.15 10.82
CA THR A 138 -24.45 -9.85 12.08
C THR A 138 -23.55 -9.06 13.04
N GLU A 139 -22.95 -7.95 12.57
CA GLU A 139 -21.89 -7.18 13.23
C GLU A 139 -20.73 -8.08 13.72
N LYS A 140 -20.39 -9.10 12.93
CA LYS A 140 -19.26 -10.01 13.17
C LYS A 140 -18.15 -9.75 12.17
N ALA A 141 -16.92 -9.57 12.66
CA ALA A 141 -15.72 -9.46 11.84
C ALA A 141 -14.99 -10.79 11.76
N TYR A 142 -14.42 -11.10 10.59
CA TYR A 142 -13.76 -12.35 10.25
C TYR A 142 -12.37 -12.06 9.67
N PHE A 143 -11.35 -12.73 10.20
CA PHE A 143 -9.95 -12.55 9.79
C PHE A 143 -9.30 -13.91 9.55
N SER A 144 -8.88 -14.19 8.32
CA SER A 144 -8.18 -15.43 7.95
C SER A 144 -6.69 -15.35 8.26
N HIS A 145 -6.13 -16.39 8.88
CA HIS A 145 -4.68 -16.55 9.06
C HIS A 145 -4.38 -17.99 9.49
N ASP A 146 -3.16 -18.46 9.27
CA ASP A 146 -2.65 -19.75 9.76
C ASP A 146 -3.57 -20.95 9.44
N LYS A 147 -4.19 -20.93 8.25
CA LYS A 147 -5.18 -21.92 7.76
C LYS A 147 -6.53 -21.92 8.50
N THR A 148 -6.73 -20.99 9.42
CA THR A 148 -7.94 -20.83 10.26
C THR A 148 -8.54 -19.43 10.11
N MET A 149 -9.52 -19.08 10.95
CA MET A 149 -9.97 -17.71 11.12
C MET A 149 -10.14 -17.35 12.59
N THR A 150 -9.92 -16.07 12.90
CA THR A 150 -10.36 -15.44 14.15
C THR A 150 -11.58 -14.57 13.88
N THR A 151 -12.50 -14.50 14.84
CA THR A 151 -13.73 -13.71 14.76
C THR A 151 -13.91 -12.79 15.95
N PHE A 152 -14.45 -11.59 15.73
CA PHE A 152 -14.72 -10.59 16.75
C PHE A 152 -16.12 -9.98 16.58
N GLU A 153 -16.72 -9.51 17.67
CA GLU A 153 -18.04 -8.87 17.66
C GLU A 153 -18.19 -7.84 18.79
N GLY A 154 -19.23 -7.01 18.71
CA GLY A 154 -19.53 -6.01 19.73
C GLY A 154 -18.39 -5.01 19.95
N SER A 155 -18.09 -4.68 21.21
CA SER A 155 -17.12 -3.63 21.57
C SER A 155 -15.67 -3.93 21.15
N GLN A 156 -15.33 -5.19 20.85
CA GLN A 156 -14.00 -5.57 20.35
C GLN A 156 -13.69 -4.94 18.99
N LEU A 157 -14.73 -4.55 18.24
CA LEU A 157 -14.59 -3.94 16.92
C LEU A 157 -14.20 -2.46 16.98
N ASN A 158 -14.45 -1.76 18.10
CA ASN A 158 -14.42 -0.30 18.16
C ASN A 158 -13.11 0.32 17.64
N ASP A 159 -11.95 -0.19 18.08
CA ASP A 159 -10.62 0.30 17.68
C ASP A 159 -10.08 -0.30 16.37
N MET A 160 -10.83 -1.19 15.71
CA MET A 160 -10.48 -1.68 14.37
C MET A 160 -10.73 -0.59 13.34
N MET A 161 -9.92 -0.58 12.27
CA MET A 161 -10.06 0.43 11.22
C MET A 161 -10.96 -0.08 10.10
N ILE A 162 -11.85 0.77 9.59
CA ILE A 162 -12.63 0.55 8.36
C ILE A 162 -12.28 1.61 7.31
N VAL A 163 -12.59 1.31 6.05
CA VAL A 163 -12.47 2.28 4.95
C VAL A 163 -13.79 3.00 4.73
N VAL A 164 -13.73 4.33 4.58
CA VAL A 164 -14.85 5.15 4.13
C VAL A 164 -14.46 5.98 2.91
N ARG A 165 -15.43 6.26 2.04
CA ARG A 165 -15.34 7.29 1.00
C ARG A 165 -15.64 8.62 1.66
N ASN A 166 -14.64 9.48 1.84
CA ASN A 166 -14.84 10.86 2.28
C ASN A 166 -15.17 11.72 1.07
N LEU A 167 -16.33 12.40 1.11
CA LEU A 167 -16.92 13.13 -0.01
C LEU A 167 -16.62 14.63 0.01
N LYS A 168 -15.97 15.16 1.06
CA LYS A 168 -15.73 16.60 1.23
C LYS A 168 -14.24 16.92 1.22
N GLY A 169 -13.85 17.83 0.32
CA GLY A 169 -12.46 18.24 0.15
C GLY A 169 -11.56 17.09 -0.30
N GLY A 170 -10.26 17.26 -0.06
CA GLY A 170 -9.23 16.26 -0.34
C GLY A 170 -8.58 15.68 0.91
N PRO A 171 -7.68 14.69 0.75
CA PRO A 171 -6.90 14.15 1.84
C PRO A 171 -5.97 15.23 2.46
N PRO A 172 -5.53 15.07 3.73
CA PRO A 172 -4.82 16.12 4.49
C PRO A 172 -3.56 16.71 3.84
N PHE A 173 -2.91 15.97 2.94
CA PHE A 173 -1.68 16.36 2.26
C PHE A 173 -1.87 16.51 0.73
N CYS A 174 -3.08 16.84 0.28
CA CYS A 174 -3.34 16.97 -1.15
C CYS A 174 -2.78 18.27 -1.76
N GLU A 175 -1.88 18.13 -2.73
CA GLU A 175 -1.21 19.26 -3.40
C GLU A 175 -1.99 19.87 -4.57
N CYS A 176 -3.23 19.41 -4.82
CA CYS A 176 -4.02 19.89 -5.95
C CYS A 176 -4.44 21.37 -5.79
N ALA A 177 -4.72 22.04 -6.90
CA ALA A 177 -5.13 23.46 -6.89
C ALA A 177 -6.46 23.74 -6.15
N SER A 178 -7.30 22.71 -5.95
CA SER A 178 -8.58 22.83 -5.23
C SER A 178 -8.45 22.82 -3.71
N CYS A 179 -7.35 22.26 -3.18
CA CYS A 179 -7.14 22.13 -1.74
C CYS A 179 -6.47 23.39 -1.16
N PRO A 180 -6.78 23.75 0.09
CA PRO A 180 -6.05 24.81 0.78
C PRO A 180 -4.59 24.37 0.95
N LYS A 181 -3.66 25.13 0.37
CA LYS A 181 -2.24 24.92 0.63
C LYS A 181 -1.97 25.16 2.11
N PRO A 182 -1.10 24.38 2.76
CA PRO A 182 -0.69 24.67 4.13
C PRO A 182 -0.15 26.11 4.19
N PRO A 183 -0.51 26.91 5.22
CA PRO A 183 0.03 28.25 5.35
C PRO A 183 1.56 28.17 5.48
N PRO A 184 2.31 29.16 4.95
CA PRO A 184 3.76 29.18 5.11
C PRO A 184 4.12 29.13 6.60
N PRO A 185 5.21 28.44 6.98
CA PRO A 185 5.60 28.33 8.38
C PRO A 185 5.75 29.73 8.98
N PRO A 186 5.10 30.02 10.12
CA PRO A 186 5.16 31.35 10.70
C PRO A 186 6.61 31.68 11.11
N PRO A 187 7.06 32.95 10.97
CA PRO A 187 8.45 33.35 11.24
C PRO A 187 8.87 33.13 12.70
N THR A 188 7.91 32.93 13.59
CA THR A 188 8.07 32.41 14.95
C THR A 188 7.12 31.23 15.13
N PRO A 189 7.54 30.07 15.68
CA PRO A 189 6.63 28.97 15.97
C PRO A 189 5.46 29.42 16.85
N ALA A 190 4.23 29.26 16.36
CA ALA A 190 3.05 29.55 17.16
C ALA A 190 3.01 28.58 18.36
N PRO A 191 2.58 29.02 19.57
CA PRO A 191 2.43 28.13 20.71
C PRO A 191 1.30 27.13 20.46
N GLY A 192 1.65 25.93 20.00
CA GLY A 192 0.72 24.86 19.68
C GLY A 192 1.47 23.60 19.24
N PRO A 193 0.82 22.42 19.28
CA PRO A 193 1.40 21.21 18.71
C PRO A 193 1.67 21.45 17.21
N PRO A 194 2.83 21.04 16.68
CA PRO A 194 3.11 21.15 15.25
C PRO A 194 2.05 20.38 14.45
N PRO A 195 1.70 20.83 13.23
CA PRO A 195 0.76 20.10 12.38
C PRO A 195 1.24 18.65 12.19
N PRO A 196 0.33 17.66 12.16
CA PRO A 196 0.69 16.26 12.03
C PRO A 196 1.59 16.04 10.80
N ARG A 197 2.83 15.63 11.05
CA ARG A 197 3.77 15.27 9.97
C ARG A 197 3.51 13.84 9.54
N VAL A 198 3.70 13.54 8.26
CA VAL A 198 3.76 12.16 7.79
C VAL A 198 5.03 11.52 8.37
N MET A 199 4.85 10.60 9.32
CA MET A 199 5.94 9.86 9.99
C MET A 199 6.16 8.46 9.38
N LEU A 200 5.52 8.18 8.25
CA LEU A 200 5.64 6.93 7.49
C LEU A 200 6.36 7.23 6.18
N ASN A 201 7.14 6.27 5.68
CA ASN A 201 7.75 6.41 4.35
C ASN A 201 6.64 6.40 3.29
N GLU A 202 6.70 7.32 2.34
CA GLU A 202 5.84 7.26 1.16
C GLU A 202 6.37 6.24 0.16
N TRP A 203 5.45 5.48 -0.41
CA TRP A 203 5.76 4.37 -1.29
C TRP A 203 4.74 4.28 -2.42
N MET A 204 5.21 4.03 -3.64
CA MET A 204 4.40 4.04 -4.86
C MET A 204 4.48 2.69 -5.59
N ASP A 205 3.33 2.09 -5.87
CA ASP A 205 3.23 0.84 -6.60
C ASP A 205 3.35 1.05 -8.12
N VAL A 206 4.29 0.34 -8.76
CA VAL A 206 4.50 0.33 -10.23
C VAL A 206 4.73 -1.10 -10.74
N ARG A 207 5.15 -1.27 -12.00
CA ARG A 207 5.59 -2.55 -12.57
C ARG A 207 6.85 -2.36 -13.42
N VAL A 208 7.58 -3.45 -13.70
CA VAL A 208 8.66 -3.39 -14.69
C VAL A 208 8.06 -2.96 -16.04
N GLY A 209 8.64 -1.96 -16.68
CA GLY A 209 8.21 -1.50 -18.00
C GLY A 209 6.99 -0.56 -18.02
N ASP A 210 6.40 -0.21 -16.87
CA ASP A 210 5.48 0.93 -16.77
C ASP A 210 6.22 2.25 -17.12
N PRO A 211 5.51 3.33 -17.49
CA PRO A 211 6.13 4.64 -17.71
C PRO A 211 6.90 5.13 -16.48
N TRP A 212 8.03 5.80 -16.71
CA TRP A 212 8.84 6.37 -15.62
C TRP A 212 8.02 7.41 -14.82
N PRO A 213 8.02 7.36 -13.47
CA PRO A 213 7.23 8.28 -12.67
C PRO A 213 7.65 9.75 -12.82
N THR A 214 6.66 10.64 -12.71
CA THR A 214 6.86 12.09 -12.70
C THR A 214 7.00 12.70 -11.30
N ARG A 215 6.78 11.91 -10.25
CA ARG A 215 7.05 12.30 -8.86
C ARG A 215 8.55 12.26 -8.57
N SER A 216 9.00 13.05 -7.59
CA SER A 216 10.35 12.95 -7.04
C SER A 216 10.59 11.55 -6.46
N LEU A 217 11.79 11.01 -6.68
CA LEU A 217 12.21 9.67 -6.26
C LEU A 217 13.58 9.78 -5.58
N VAL A 218 13.83 9.05 -4.49
CA VAL A 218 15.17 9.02 -3.87
C VAL A 218 16.17 8.35 -4.79
N LYS A 219 17.06 9.19 -5.31
CA LYS A 219 18.27 8.83 -6.03
C LYS A 219 19.35 8.40 -5.03
N ALA A 220 20.09 7.35 -5.35
CA ALA A 220 21.16 6.84 -4.52
C ALA A 220 22.24 7.90 -4.31
N LEU A 221 22.55 8.20 -3.04
CA LEU A 221 23.51 9.25 -2.63
C LEU A 221 23.18 10.66 -3.18
N ASP A 222 21.93 10.90 -3.58
CA ASP A 222 21.46 12.12 -4.26
C ASP A 222 22.31 12.57 -5.47
N LYS A 223 22.92 11.61 -6.17
CA LYS A 223 23.81 11.90 -7.32
C LYS A 223 23.88 10.76 -8.32
N SER A 224 24.45 11.04 -9.48
CA SER A 224 24.88 10.00 -10.41
C SER A 224 26.06 9.23 -9.80
N LEU A 225 25.96 7.90 -9.79
CA LEU A 225 26.97 7.01 -9.21
C LEU A 225 28.09 6.71 -10.22
N ASP A 226 29.32 6.61 -9.73
CA ASP A 226 30.36 5.85 -10.41
C ASP A 226 30.02 4.35 -10.27
N THR A 227 29.71 3.68 -11.38
CA THR A 227 29.05 2.38 -11.38
C THR A 227 29.68 1.41 -12.38
N ALA A 228 29.38 0.12 -12.22
CA ALA A 228 29.94 -0.92 -13.08
C ALA A 228 29.53 -0.74 -14.56
N ALA A 229 30.38 -1.19 -15.48
CA ALA A 229 30.11 -1.07 -16.91
C ALA A 229 28.75 -1.66 -17.32
N GLY A 230 27.95 -0.90 -18.05
CA GLY A 230 26.60 -1.28 -18.49
C GLY A 230 25.49 -1.11 -17.45
N GLN A 231 25.79 -0.55 -16.27
CA GLN A 231 24.79 -0.13 -15.28
C GLN A 231 24.43 1.35 -15.47
N ASN A 232 23.18 1.71 -15.18
CA ASN A 232 22.78 3.12 -15.18
C ASN A 232 23.39 3.82 -13.94
N PRO A 233 24.07 4.98 -14.07
CA PRO A 233 24.57 5.73 -12.93
C PRO A 233 23.46 6.36 -12.09
N ASP A 234 22.28 6.58 -12.67
CA ASP A 234 21.12 7.16 -12.00
C ASP A 234 20.23 6.05 -11.44
N GLN A 235 20.56 5.64 -10.22
CA GLN A 235 19.91 4.53 -9.51
C GLN A 235 18.97 5.07 -8.44
N TYR A 236 17.77 4.52 -8.36
CA TYR A 236 16.73 4.88 -7.41
C TYR A 236 16.40 3.68 -6.52
N VAL A 237 16.12 3.90 -5.25
CA VAL A 237 15.87 2.79 -4.32
C VAL A 237 14.52 2.14 -4.66
N ALA A 238 14.45 0.82 -4.71
CA ALA A 238 13.17 0.13 -4.79
C ALA A 238 13.10 -1.17 -3.96
N LEU A 239 11.89 -1.62 -3.66
CA LEU A 239 11.60 -2.80 -2.85
C LEU A 239 10.93 -3.92 -3.68
N TRP A 240 11.02 -5.14 -3.19
CA TRP A 240 10.45 -6.34 -3.77
C TRP A 240 10.16 -7.34 -2.65
N TYR A 241 9.32 -8.34 -2.89
CA TYR A 241 9.07 -9.43 -1.96
C TYR A 241 9.40 -10.80 -2.59
N ILE A 242 10.21 -11.62 -1.93
CA ILE A 242 10.55 -12.98 -2.39
C ILE A 242 10.31 -13.95 -1.23
N ALA A 243 9.37 -14.89 -1.41
CA ALA A 243 8.97 -15.84 -0.36
C ALA A 243 8.54 -15.15 0.95
N GLY A 244 7.89 -13.99 0.85
CA GLY A 244 7.49 -13.16 1.99
C GLY A 244 8.56 -12.19 2.51
N GLU A 245 9.83 -12.37 2.16
CA GLU A 245 10.93 -11.52 2.64
C GLU A 245 11.09 -10.23 1.81
N PRO A 246 11.29 -9.06 2.45
CA PRO A 246 11.55 -7.79 1.76
C PRO A 246 12.98 -7.74 1.20
N VAL A 247 13.10 -7.41 -0.09
CA VAL A 247 14.37 -7.33 -0.83
C VAL A 247 14.52 -5.94 -1.45
N MET A 248 15.43 -5.13 -0.89
CA MET A 248 15.82 -3.85 -1.47
C MET A 248 16.70 -4.04 -2.71
N GLY A 249 16.58 -3.14 -3.68
CA GLY A 249 17.38 -3.11 -4.89
C GLY A 249 17.34 -1.75 -5.56
N ARG A 250 17.55 -1.73 -6.89
CA ARG A 250 17.63 -0.48 -7.67
C ARG A 250 16.68 -0.48 -8.86
N ALA A 251 16.01 0.64 -9.06
CA ALA A 251 15.31 0.99 -10.28
C ALA A 251 16.09 2.07 -11.07
N TRP A 252 15.87 2.16 -12.38
CA TRP A 252 16.42 3.22 -13.23
C TRP A 252 15.47 3.52 -14.39
N ASN A 253 15.64 4.71 -15.00
CA ASN A 253 14.90 5.10 -16.18
C ASN A 253 15.53 4.44 -17.43
N GLU A 254 14.79 3.52 -18.06
CA GLU A 254 15.16 2.82 -19.28
C GLU A 254 14.27 3.29 -20.44
N GLY A 255 14.71 4.34 -21.15
CA GLY A 255 14.00 4.85 -22.32
C GLY A 255 12.59 5.40 -22.01
N GLY A 256 12.39 5.99 -20.84
CA GLY A 256 11.10 6.47 -20.36
C GLY A 256 10.26 5.43 -19.61
N LYS A 257 10.84 4.28 -19.26
CA LYS A 257 10.18 3.19 -18.51
C LYS A 257 10.96 2.79 -17.27
N VAL A 258 10.30 2.09 -16.34
CA VAL A 258 10.94 1.58 -15.12
C VAL A 258 11.70 0.28 -15.39
N GLY A 259 13.04 0.34 -15.37
CA GLY A 259 13.94 -0.83 -15.27
C GLY A 259 14.27 -1.16 -13.81
N TRP A 260 14.69 -2.40 -13.53
CA TRP A 260 15.03 -2.89 -12.19
C TRP A 260 16.02 -4.05 -12.17
N GLU A 261 16.85 -4.11 -11.13
CA GLU A 261 17.72 -5.24 -10.86
C GLU A 261 17.87 -5.49 -9.35
N ARG A 262 17.79 -6.77 -8.97
CA ARG A 262 18.16 -7.26 -7.63
C ARG A 262 19.65 -7.01 -7.38
N ARG A 263 20.04 -6.75 -6.13
CA ARG A 263 21.43 -6.89 -5.69
C ARG A 263 21.56 -8.23 -4.96
N GLU A 264 22.49 -9.09 -5.38
CA GLU A 264 22.87 -10.27 -4.60
C GLU A 264 23.99 -9.92 -3.62
N GLU A 265 23.91 -10.47 -2.41
CA GLU A 265 25.08 -10.60 -1.54
C GLU A 265 26.04 -11.62 -2.17
N GLY A 266 27.24 -11.20 -2.56
CA GLY A 266 28.25 -12.11 -3.15
C GLY A 266 28.96 -11.61 -4.41
N GLY A 267 28.54 -10.48 -4.99
CA GLY A 267 29.40 -9.73 -5.92
C GLY A 267 29.41 -10.17 -7.39
N ASN A 268 28.32 -10.74 -7.91
CA ASN A 268 28.13 -10.86 -9.36
C ASN A 268 26.70 -10.42 -9.76
N PRO A 269 26.52 -9.46 -10.69
CA PRO A 269 25.19 -9.04 -11.11
C PRO A 269 24.57 -10.08 -12.05
N LEU A 270 23.70 -10.95 -11.51
CA LEU A 270 22.75 -11.68 -12.33
C LEU A 270 21.72 -10.69 -12.90
N ARG A 271 21.96 -10.21 -14.13
CA ARG A 271 20.87 -9.82 -15.02
C ARG A 271 19.89 -11.00 -15.05
N SER A 272 18.70 -10.83 -14.47
CA SER A 272 17.63 -11.81 -14.66
C SER A 272 17.35 -11.93 -16.16
N PRO A 273 17.36 -13.13 -16.77
CA PRO A 273 17.01 -13.32 -18.18
C PRO A 273 15.54 -12.99 -18.53
N LEU A 274 14.77 -12.50 -17.55
CA LEU A 274 13.34 -12.25 -17.59
C LEU A 274 12.94 -10.96 -18.34
N ALA A 275 13.88 -10.29 -19.00
CA ALA A 275 13.58 -9.25 -19.98
C ALA A 275 13.04 -9.81 -21.32
N SER A 276 13.15 -11.13 -21.55
CA SER A 276 12.66 -11.81 -22.77
C SER A 276 11.70 -12.99 -22.51
N ASP A 277 11.49 -13.38 -21.25
CA ASP A 277 10.43 -14.30 -20.85
C ASP A 277 9.16 -13.50 -20.50
N GLY A 278 7.97 -14.04 -20.80
CA GLY A 278 6.69 -13.35 -20.61
C GLY A 278 6.29 -13.06 -19.15
N SER A 279 7.08 -13.49 -18.17
CA SER A 279 6.90 -13.23 -16.73
C SER A 279 7.22 -11.77 -16.35
N ARG A 280 6.30 -10.87 -16.71
CA ARG A 280 6.32 -9.43 -16.34
C ARG A 280 6.29 -9.24 -14.82
N GLY A 281 7.46 -9.09 -14.22
CA GLY A 281 7.59 -8.76 -12.80
C GLY A 281 7.06 -7.36 -12.43
N SER A 282 6.76 -7.14 -11.15
CA SER A 282 6.26 -5.87 -10.63
C SER A 282 7.21 -5.25 -9.62
N ILE A 283 8.02 -4.28 -10.06
CA ILE A 283 8.82 -3.41 -9.19
C ILE A 283 7.84 -2.59 -8.37
N ARG A 284 7.92 -2.58 -7.04
CA ARG A 284 7.05 -1.70 -6.25
C ARG A 284 7.86 -0.95 -5.24
N GLU A 285 7.44 0.30 -5.04
CA GLU A 285 7.84 1.13 -3.91
C GLU A 285 9.23 1.75 -4.10
N THR A 286 9.30 3.08 -4.22
CA THR A 286 10.51 3.92 -4.23
C THR A 286 10.39 5.01 -3.17
N TRP A 287 11.51 5.36 -2.52
CA TRP A 287 11.57 6.15 -1.27
C TRP A 287 11.52 7.69 -1.46
N ILE A 288 11.20 8.40 -0.37
CA ILE A 288 11.50 9.82 -0.05
C ILE A 288 11.89 9.93 1.45
N TYR A 289 12.85 10.81 1.83
CA TYR A 289 13.31 11.00 3.22
C TYR A 289 13.82 12.44 3.47
N PRO A 290 13.44 13.14 4.55
CA PRO A 290 14.07 14.41 4.95
C PRO A 290 15.33 14.26 5.83
N VAL A 291 16.08 15.35 6.04
CA VAL A 291 17.46 15.43 6.59
C VAL A 291 17.66 14.84 8.01
N ALA A 292 18.83 14.23 8.25
CA ALA A 292 19.25 13.66 9.54
C ALA A 292 20.31 14.48 10.31
N GLY A 293 20.23 14.47 11.63
CA GLY A 293 21.20 15.06 12.57
C GLY A 293 22.32 14.11 13.01
N GLN A 294 23.37 14.70 13.61
CA GLN A 294 24.67 14.08 13.92
C GLN A 294 24.63 12.90 14.90
N CYS A 295 25.58 11.97 14.74
CA CYS A 295 25.96 11.00 15.79
C CYS A 295 27.49 10.79 15.77
N GLU A 296 28.16 11.07 16.89
CA GLU A 296 29.62 10.92 17.03
C GLU A 296 30.06 9.50 17.42
N SER A 297 31.27 9.11 17.03
CA SER A 297 31.80 7.75 17.26
C SER A 297 32.29 7.52 18.69
N ARG A 298 31.91 6.39 19.30
CA ARG A 298 32.73 5.69 20.30
C ARG A 298 32.84 4.19 19.97
N LYS A 299 34.01 3.62 20.25
CA LYS A 299 34.39 2.25 19.83
C LYS A 299 33.80 1.19 20.77
N GLY A 300 33.21 0.13 20.21
CA GLY A 300 33.04 -1.15 20.91
C GLY A 300 31.84 -1.99 20.46
N GLY A 301 32.12 -3.16 19.86
CA GLY A 301 31.28 -4.37 19.93
C GLY A 301 29.93 -4.40 19.19
N ASN A 302 29.79 -5.40 18.30
CA ASN A 302 28.57 -5.82 17.60
C ASN A 302 27.96 -4.85 16.55
N ARG A 303 27.26 -5.46 15.60
CA ARG A 303 26.80 -4.85 14.34
C ARG A 303 25.65 -3.87 14.58
N GLY A 304 25.74 -2.65 14.04
CA GLY A 304 24.65 -1.67 14.06
C GLY A 304 24.95 -0.38 13.29
N LEU A 305 23.87 0.31 12.88
CA LEU A 305 23.76 1.63 12.22
C LEU A 305 24.24 1.72 10.74
N THR A 306 23.51 2.19 9.70
CA THR A 306 22.30 3.05 9.45
C THR A 306 22.62 4.47 8.90
N LEU A 307 21.67 5.04 8.11
CA LEU A 307 21.50 6.41 7.54
C LEU A 307 22.07 6.68 6.12
N LEU A 308 21.63 7.68 5.32
CA LEU A 308 20.29 8.31 5.03
C LEU A 308 20.44 9.29 3.81
N SER A 309 19.36 9.62 3.07
CA SER A 309 19.29 10.68 2.03
C SER A 309 17.81 10.99 1.66
N ALA A 310 17.32 12.20 1.38
CA ALA A 310 17.75 13.60 1.64
C ALA A 310 16.55 14.57 1.36
N GLU A 311 16.48 15.71 2.08
CA GLU A 311 15.55 16.86 1.84
C GLU A 311 16.24 17.94 1.00
#